data_AF-A0A9E3RK69-F1
#
_entry.id   AF-A0A9E3RK69-F1
#
_cell.length_a   1.000
_cell.length_b   1.000
_cell.length_c   1.000
_cell.angle_alpha   90.00
_cell.angle_beta   90.00
_cell.angle_gamma   90.00
#
_symmetry.space_group_name_H-M   'P 1'
#
loop_
_entity.id
_entity.type
_entity.pdbx_description
1 polymer ?
#
loop_
_entity_poly.entity_id
_entity_poly.type
_entity_poly.pdbx_seq_one_letter_code
_entity_poly.pdbx_strand_id
1 'polypeptide(L)'
;RGVAARRGARAGAPTVARGAAPAAAPVRAYRPGPSILDAVDLTQRLPEAEYVREMETLGERLSRLAWAAREAKVATVLAFEGWDAAGKGSAIRRVTGALDPRLYRVVGIAAPTDEERAQHYLWRFWRQLPRDGRITIFDRTWYGRVLVERVEGFASVPEWDRAYGEIAEFERQLTDHGMALGKFWIHISPDEQLRRFRERERVVWKRHKITDEDWRNRKKQPAYREAVEEMLQRCEAPSAPWTVVAGNDKRFARVQILRAVADRLARALG
;
A
#
# COMPACT_ATOMS: atom_id res chain seq x y z
N ARG A 1 -0.87 40.49 -60.66
CA ARG A 1 -0.54 41.41 -59.54
C ARG A 1 -1.62 41.17 -58.48
N GLY A 2 -1.50 40.39 -57.41
CA GLY A 2 -0.38 40.09 -56.51
C GLY A 2 -0.90 40.38 -55.09
N VAL A 3 -1.75 39.50 -54.54
CA VAL A 3 -2.36 39.69 -53.21
C VAL A 3 -1.36 39.20 -52.16
N ALA A 4 -0.81 40.14 -51.38
CA ALA A 4 0.19 39.89 -50.36
C ALA A 4 -0.42 39.20 -49.13
N ALA A 5 0.00 37.97 -48.86
CA ALA A 5 -0.28 37.27 -47.61
C ALA A 5 0.62 37.82 -46.49
N ARG A 6 0.04 38.52 -45.50
CA ARG A 6 0.73 38.89 -44.26
C ARG A 6 0.89 37.63 -43.40
N ARG A 7 2.13 37.12 -43.31
CA ARG A 7 2.53 36.11 -42.32
C ARG A 7 2.61 36.79 -40.95
N GLY A 8 1.73 36.39 -40.02
CA GLY A 8 1.84 36.74 -38.62
C GLY A 8 3.04 36.03 -37.98
N ALA A 9 3.99 36.80 -37.45
CA ALA A 9 5.08 36.30 -36.62
C ALA A 9 4.50 35.79 -35.29
N ARG A 10 4.63 34.49 -35.01
CA ARG A 10 4.40 33.94 -33.66
C ARG A 10 5.61 34.30 -32.80
N ALA A 11 5.36 35.05 -31.73
CA ALA A 11 6.33 35.30 -30.67
C ALA A 11 6.82 33.97 -30.09
N GLY A 12 8.13 33.76 -30.05
CA GLY A 12 8.75 32.62 -29.40
C GLY A 12 8.52 32.69 -27.90
N ALA A 13 8.01 31.61 -27.30
CA ALA A 13 7.94 31.45 -25.86
C ALA A 13 9.38 31.41 -25.28
N PRO A 14 9.63 31.99 -24.10
CA PRO A 14 10.96 31.98 -23.52
C PRO A 14 11.34 30.53 -23.16
N THR A 15 12.45 30.08 -23.73
CA THR A 15 13.05 28.80 -23.38
C THR A 15 13.63 28.94 -21.98
N VAL A 16 12.96 28.38 -20.97
CA VAL A 16 13.54 28.26 -19.63
C VAL A 16 14.72 27.30 -19.74
N ALA A 17 15.94 27.86 -19.69
CA ALA A 17 17.16 27.10 -19.64
C ALA A 17 17.11 26.17 -18.41
N ARG A 18 17.02 24.86 -18.65
CA ARG A 18 17.19 23.87 -17.58
C ARG A 18 18.65 23.93 -17.14
N GLY A 19 18.84 24.36 -15.89
CA GLY A 19 20.14 24.47 -15.25
C GLY A 19 20.93 23.17 -15.24
N ALA A 20 22.23 23.34 -14.98
CA ALA A 20 23.28 22.34 -14.99
C ALA A 20 22.91 20.96 -14.42
N ALA A 21 23.58 19.92 -14.93
CA ALA A 21 23.49 18.56 -14.43
C ALA A 21 23.62 18.53 -12.89
N PRO A 22 22.76 17.79 -12.18
CA PRO A 22 22.77 17.79 -10.73
C PRO A 22 24.12 17.28 -10.23
N ALA A 23 24.66 17.97 -9.21
CA ALA A 23 25.75 17.46 -8.39
C ALA A 23 25.44 16.03 -7.95
N ALA A 24 26.46 15.17 -7.90
CA ALA A 24 26.31 13.78 -7.47
C ALA A 24 25.43 13.70 -6.22
N ALA A 25 24.33 12.95 -6.33
CA ALA A 25 23.37 12.82 -5.23
C ALA A 25 24.14 12.42 -3.96
N PRO A 26 23.86 13.05 -2.80
CA PRO A 26 24.57 12.74 -1.57
C PRO A 26 24.51 11.23 -1.31
N VAL A 27 25.63 10.65 -0.88
CA VAL A 27 25.70 9.24 -0.52
C VAL A 27 24.66 8.97 0.55
N ARG A 28 23.71 8.09 0.23
CA ARG A 28 22.56 7.82 1.05
C ARG A 28 22.99 7.15 2.35
N ALA A 29 22.60 7.73 3.50
CA ALA A 29 23.04 7.30 4.82
C ALA A 29 22.36 6.04 5.36
N TYR A 30 21.41 5.45 4.62
CA TYR A 30 20.70 4.24 5.05
C TYR A 30 21.65 3.04 5.14
N ARG A 31 21.66 2.39 6.30
CA ARG A 31 22.33 1.11 6.54
C ARG A 31 21.28 0.05 6.85
N PRO A 32 21.24 -1.08 6.12
CA PRO A 32 20.29 -2.14 6.41
C PRO A 32 20.46 -2.66 7.84
N GLY A 33 19.35 -2.70 8.60
CA GLY A 33 19.28 -3.45 9.85
C GLY A 33 19.04 -4.95 9.62
N PRO A 34 18.83 -5.74 10.70
CA PRO A 34 18.36 -7.13 10.59
C PRO A 34 17.09 -7.21 9.73
N SER A 35 16.99 -8.28 8.92
CA SER A 35 15.84 -8.48 8.03
C SER A 35 14.57 -8.72 8.84
N ILE A 36 13.59 -7.83 8.67
CA ILE A 36 12.25 -7.98 9.27
C ILE A 36 11.51 -9.11 8.55
N LEU A 37 11.73 -9.27 7.25
CA LEU A 37 11.07 -10.31 6.46
C LEU A 37 11.56 -11.72 6.83
N ASP A 38 12.85 -11.90 7.11
CA ASP A 38 13.40 -13.21 7.51
C ASP A 38 12.91 -13.66 8.90
N ALA A 39 12.49 -12.73 9.75
CA ALA A 39 11.91 -13.04 11.06
C ALA A 39 10.47 -13.59 10.98
N VAL A 40 9.83 -13.54 9.82
CA VAL A 40 8.44 -13.99 9.64
C VAL A 40 8.40 -15.50 9.46
N ASP A 41 7.71 -16.21 10.37
CA ASP A 41 7.46 -17.64 10.21
C ASP A 41 6.44 -17.91 9.09
N LEU A 42 6.94 -18.19 7.89
CA LEU A 42 6.14 -18.55 6.73
C LEU A 42 5.66 -20.01 6.72
N THR A 43 5.98 -20.80 7.76
CA THR A 43 5.51 -22.18 7.92
C THR A 43 4.14 -22.26 8.57
N GLN A 44 3.67 -21.19 9.22
CA GLN A 44 2.35 -21.13 9.87
C GLN A 44 1.21 -21.51 8.91
N ARG A 45 0.32 -22.38 9.39
CA ARG A 45 -0.88 -22.87 8.69
C ARG A 45 -2.07 -22.79 9.62
N LEU A 46 -3.26 -22.61 9.04
CA LEU A 46 -4.50 -22.71 9.79
C LEU A 46 -5.42 -23.79 9.20
N PRO A 47 -5.76 -24.84 9.96
CA PRO A 47 -6.74 -25.84 9.54
C PRO A 47 -8.09 -25.21 9.19
N GLU A 48 -8.83 -25.84 8.29
CA GLU A 48 -10.10 -25.28 7.78
C GLU A 48 -11.14 -25.07 8.88
N ALA A 49 -11.33 -26.06 9.74
CA ALA A 49 -12.30 -25.98 10.83
C ALA A 49 -11.98 -24.83 11.79
N GLU A 50 -10.70 -24.60 12.09
CA GLU A 50 -10.27 -23.49 12.94
C GLU A 50 -10.42 -22.15 12.23
N TYR A 51 -10.04 -22.08 10.95
CA TYR A 51 -10.25 -20.90 10.12
C TYR A 51 -11.72 -20.46 10.09
N VAL A 52 -12.67 -21.38 9.93
CA VAL A 52 -14.10 -21.03 9.91
C VAL A 52 -14.53 -20.44 11.24
N ARG A 53 -14.18 -21.07 12.37
CA ARG A 53 -14.49 -20.56 13.70
C ARG A 53 -13.88 -19.18 13.97
N GLU A 54 -12.59 -19.02 13.70
CA GLU A 54 -11.89 -17.74 13.90
C GLU A 54 -12.49 -16.63 13.05
N MET A 55 -12.85 -16.92 11.79
CA MET A 55 -13.47 -15.94 10.90
C MET A 55 -14.86 -15.48 11.38
N GLU A 56 -15.64 -16.37 11.98
CA GLU A 56 -16.94 -16.05 12.58
C GLU A 56 -16.77 -15.16 13.81
N THR A 57 -15.97 -15.61 14.79
CA THR A 57 -15.71 -14.86 16.02
C THR A 57 -15.09 -13.49 15.76
N LEU A 58 -14.07 -13.43 14.89
CA LEU A 58 -13.44 -12.16 14.54
C LEU A 58 -14.35 -11.29 13.67
N GLY A 59 -15.20 -11.89 12.84
CA GLY A 59 -16.17 -11.17 12.03
C GLY A 59 -17.18 -10.40 12.89
N GLU A 60 -17.77 -11.07 13.88
CA GLU A 60 -18.68 -10.44 14.84
C GLU A 60 -17.99 -9.36 15.67
N ARG A 61 -16.79 -9.65 16.18
CA ARG A 61 -16.00 -8.69 16.95
C ARG A 61 -15.68 -7.44 16.12
N LEU A 62 -15.22 -7.63 14.87
CA LEU A 62 -14.89 -6.53 13.97
C LEU A 62 -16.12 -5.69 13.61
N SER A 63 -17.26 -6.33 13.33
CA SER A 63 -18.52 -5.63 13.04
C SER A 63 -18.93 -4.71 14.19
N ARG A 64 -18.94 -5.23 15.43
CA ARG A 64 -19.26 -4.46 16.63
C ARG A 64 -18.30 -3.29 16.85
N LEU A 65 -16.99 -3.53 16.72
CA LEU A 65 -15.97 -2.49 16.86
C LEU A 65 -16.10 -1.40 15.79
N ALA A 66 -16.44 -1.76 14.56
CA ALA A 66 -16.63 -0.80 13.48
C ALA A 66 -17.85 0.12 13.73
N TRP A 67 -18.94 -0.41 14.30
CA TRP A 67 -20.07 0.40 14.73
C TRP A 67 -19.74 1.29 15.92
N ALA A 68 -19.03 0.77 16.92
CA ALA A 68 -18.55 1.58 18.03
C ALA A 68 -17.62 2.71 17.56
N ALA A 69 -16.71 2.43 16.63
CA ALA A 69 -15.85 3.45 16.01
C ALA A 69 -16.67 4.50 15.24
N ARG A 70 -17.75 4.09 14.57
CA ARG A 70 -18.68 5.02 13.92
C ARG A 70 -19.35 5.95 14.91
N GLU A 71 -19.86 5.43 16.02
CA GLU A 71 -20.53 6.20 17.07
C GLU A 71 -19.56 7.15 17.78
N ALA A 72 -18.35 6.66 18.08
CA ALA A 72 -17.27 7.43 18.67
C ALA A 72 -16.55 8.36 17.68
N LYS A 73 -16.99 8.43 16.42
CA LYS A 73 -16.40 9.27 15.35
C LYS A 73 -14.93 8.95 15.03
N VAL A 74 -14.45 7.77 15.38
CA VAL A 74 -13.08 7.32 15.07
C VAL A 74 -12.97 6.95 13.58
N ALA A 75 -12.34 7.81 12.79
CA ALA A 75 -11.97 7.51 11.42
C ALA A 75 -10.91 6.40 11.36
N THR A 76 -11.00 5.51 10.36
CA THR A 76 -10.08 4.36 10.24
C THR A 76 -9.50 4.24 8.83
N VAL A 77 -8.19 4.06 8.74
CA VAL A 77 -7.48 3.82 7.48
C VAL A 77 -6.78 2.46 7.54
N LEU A 78 -7.04 1.61 6.55
CA LEU A 78 -6.38 0.30 6.40
C LEU A 78 -5.56 0.28 5.12
N ALA A 79 -4.24 0.23 5.25
CA ALA A 79 -3.26 0.27 4.17
C ALA A 79 -2.74 -1.14 3.85
N PHE A 80 -3.06 -1.68 2.67
CA PHE A 80 -2.62 -3.01 2.25
C PHE A 80 -1.51 -2.96 1.19
N GLU A 81 -0.34 -3.46 1.59
CA GLU A 81 0.81 -3.73 0.73
C GLU A 81 1.22 -5.21 0.81
N GLY A 82 2.11 -5.62 -0.09
CA GLY A 82 2.62 -6.99 -0.14
C GLY A 82 2.97 -7.40 -1.56
N TRP A 83 3.65 -8.54 -1.67
CA TRP A 83 4.10 -9.06 -2.96
C TRP A 83 2.97 -9.22 -3.97
N ASP A 84 3.33 -9.22 -5.25
CA ASP A 84 2.44 -9.71 -6.28
C ASP A 84 2.04 -11.15 -5.98
N ALA A 85 0.75 -11.43 -6.15
CA ALA A 85 0.07 -12.65 -5.71
C ALA A 85 0.07 -12.98 -4.20
N ALA A 86 0.48 -12.06 -3.31
CA ALA A 86 0.42 -12.27 -1.86
C ALA A 86 -1.02 -12.47 -1.30
N GLY A 87 -2.03 -11.92 -1.98
CA GLY A 87 -3.44 -12.16 -1.64
C GLY A 87 -4.20 -10.95 -1.06
N LYS A 88 -3.68 -9.73 -1.21
CA LYS A 88 -4.28 -8.45 -0.77
C LYS A 88 -5.80 -8.38 -0.99
N GLY A 89 -6.25 -8.43 -2.25
CA GLY A 89 -7.69 -8.35 -2.56
C GLY A 89 -8.53 -9.44 -1.90
N SER A 90 -7.99 -10.65 -1.68
CA SER A 90 -8.72 -11.69 -0.95
C SER A 90 -8.79 -11.41 0.56
N ALA A 91 -7.79 -10.75 1.14
CA ALA A 91 -7.79 -10.36 2.54
C ALA A 91 -8.73 -9.18 2.77
N ILE A 92 -8.65 -8.15 1.91
CA ILE A 92 -9.59 -7.02 1.88
C ILE A 92 -11.03 -7.54 1.82
N ARG A 93 -11.33 -8.49 0.91
CA ARG A 93 -12.67 -9.08 0.81
C ARG A 93 -13.16 -9.74 2.11
N ARG A 94 -12.25 -10.30 2.92
CA ARG A 94 -12.63 -10.90 4.22
C ARG A 94 -12.88 -9.83 5.28
N VAL A 95 -12.07 -8.78 5.30
CA VAL A 95 -12.31 -7.61 6.18
C VAL A 95 -13.66 -6.98 5.84
N THR A 96 -13.91 -6.66 4.56
CA THR A 96 -15.16 -6.05 4.12
C THR A 96 -16.38 -6.96 4.30
N GLY A 97 -16.19 -8.28 4.27
CA GLY A 97 -17.26 -9.24 4.53
C GLY A 97 -17.74 -9.26 5.98
N ALA A 98 -16.94 -8.72 6.91
CA ALA A 98 -17.32 -8.55 8.32
C ALA A 98 -17.87 -7.15 8.63
N LEU A 99 -17.90 -6.24 7.65
CA LEU A 99 -18.28 -4.85 7.83
C LEU A 99 -19.58 -4.52 7.10
N ASP A 100 -20.39 -3.64 7.68
CA ASP A 100 -21.51 -3.04 6.95
C ASP A 100 -20.98 -2.16 5.80
N PRO A 101 -21.47 -2.33 4.56
CA PRO A 101 -20.98 -1.59 3.39
C PRO A 101 -21.15 -0.08 3.48
N ARG A 102 -21.99 0.43 4.38
CA ARG A 102 -22.13 1.86 4.65
C ARG A 102 -20.95 2.40 5.45
N LEU A 103 -20.20 1.57 6.17
CA LEU A 103 -19.11 2.04 7.03
C LEU A 103 -17.81 2.24 6.26
N TYR A 104 -17.61 1.53 5.14
CA TYR A 104 -16.33 1.52 4.44
C TYR A 104 -16.41 1.94 2.97
N ARG A 105 -15.25 2.32 2.44
CA ARG A 105 -14.96 2.32 1.01
C ARG A 105 -13.62 1.63 0.74
N VAL A 106 -13.49 1.02 -0.42
CA VAL A 106 -12.22 0.45 -0.90
C VAL A 106 -11.69 1.32 -2.03
N VAL A 107 -10.43 1.73 -1.94
CA VAL A 107 -9.73 2.56 -2.92
C VAL A 107 -8.56 1.75 -3.48
N GLY A 108 -8.63 1.41 -4.77
CA GLY A 108 -7.51 0.81 -5.48
C GLY A 108 -6.59 1.91 -6.02
N ILE A 109 -5.32 1.89 -5.62
CA ILE A 109 -4.33 2.87 -6.11
C ILE A 109 -3.64 2.32 -7.36
N ALA A 110 -3.77 3.09 -8.44
CA ALA A 110 -3.14 2.84 -9.73
C ALA A 110 -2.16 3.97 -10.08
N ALA A 111 -1.64 3.94 -11.31
CA ALA A 111 -0.83 5.03 -11.86
C ALA A 111 -1.55 6.39 -11.69
N PRO A 112 -0.82 7.47 -11.35
CA PRO A 112 -1.45 8.77 -11.15
C PRO A 112 -2.06 9.31 -12.44
N THR A 113 -3.10 10.13 -12.33
CA THR A 113 -3.66 10.93 -13.44
C THR A 113 -2.81 12.17 -13.71
N ASP A 114 -3.11 12.91 -14.79
CA ASP A 114 -2.44 14.19 -15.07
C ASP A 114 -2.69 15.22 -13.96
N GLU A 115 -3.90 15.27 -13.39
CA GLU A 115 -4.22 16.12 -12.24
C GLU A 115 -3.38 15.74 -11.03
N GLU A 116 -3.29 14.44 -10.71
CA GLU A 116 -2.51 13.97 -9.56
C GLU A 116 -1.00 14.22 -9.74
N ARG A 117 -0.48 14.14 -10.97
CA ARG A 117 0.92 14.47 -11.30
C ARG A 117 1.24 15.96 -11.14
N ALA A 118 0.25 16.83 -11.30
CA ALA A 118 0.42 18.27 -11.15
C ALA A 118 0.44 18.73 -9.68
N GLN A 119 0.22 17.82 -8.72
CA GLN A 119 0.12 18.10 -7.30
C GLN A 119 1.28 17.46 -6.51
N HIS A 120 1.40 17.83 -5.23
CA HIS A 120 2.25 17.09 -4.30
C HIS A 120 1.83 15.61 -4.26
N TYR A 121 2.80 14.68 -4.16
CA TYR A 121 2.54 13.24 -4.20
C TYR A 121 1.42 12.79 -3.26
N LEU A 122 1.48 13.27 -2.01
CA LEU A 122 0.53 12.86 -0.97
C LEU A 122 -0.89 13.40 -1.17
N TRP A 123 -1.08 14.42 -2.02
CA TRP A 123 -2.38 15.06 -2.25
C TRP A 123 -3.46 14.05 -2.68
N ARG A 124 -3.10 13.11 -3.56
CA ARG A 124 -4.04 12.10 -4.04
C ARG A 124 -4.54 11.16 -2.94
N PHE A 125 -3.74 10.95 -1.89
CA PHE A 125 -4.12 10.10 -0.76
C PHE A 125 -4.90 10.88 0.29
N TRP A 126 -4.53 12.14 0.55
CA TRP A 126 -5.30 13.06 1.39
C TRP A 126 -6.76 13.16 0.97
N ARG A 127 -7.03 13.28 -0.33
CA ARG A 127 -8.40 13.30 -0.88
C ARG A 127 -9.21 12.03 -0.61
N GLN A 128 -8.52 10.92 -0.35
CA GLN A 128 -9.10 9.61 -0.14
C GLN A 128 -9.20 9.24 1.34
N LEU A 129 -8.85 10.12 2.27
CA LEU A 129 -9.05 9.87 3.69
C LEU A 129 -10.55 9.81 4.04
N PRO A 130 -10.95 8.94 4.98
CA PRO A 130 -12.33 8.85 5.43
C PRO A 130 -12.73 10.09 6.24
N ARG A 131 -14.04 10.36 6.27
CA ARG A 131 -14.63 11.22 7.31
C ARG A 131 -14.66 10.47 8.64
N ASP A 132 -14.81 11.19 9.73
CA ASP A 132 -15.02 10.66 11.08
C ASP A 132 -16.01 9.50 11.12
N GLY A 133 -15.62 8.44 11.83
CA GLY A 133 -16.40 7.22 11.98
C GLY A 133 -16.52 6.37 10.71
N ARG A 134 -15.86 6.71 9.61
CA ARG A 134 -15.81 5.91 8.37
C ARG A 134 -14.47 5.20 8.22
N ILE A 135 -14.48 4.15 7.41
CA ILE A 135 -13.31 3.33 7.11
C ILE A 135 -12.92 3.54 5.64
N THR A 136 -11.66 3.85 5.36
CA THR A 136 -11.11 3.71 4.01
C THR A 136 -10.07 2.59 3.98
N ILE A 137 -10.24 1.68 3.03
CA ILE A 137 -9.34 0.55 2.80
C ILE A 137 -8.60 0.80 1.50
N PHE A 138 -7.28 0.93 1.56
CA PHE A 138 -6.43 1.13 0.39
C PHE A 138 -5.87 -0.23 -0.09
N ASP A 139 -6.10 -0.59 -1.35
CA ASP A 139 -5.39 -1.65 -2.06
C ASP A 139 -4.24 -1.01 -2.85
N ARG A 140 -3.01 -1.14 -2.32
CA ARG A 140 -1.84 -0.27 -2.60
C ARG A 140 -2.04 1.15 -2.08
N THR A 141 -0.95 1.83 -1.73
CA THR A 141 -1.01 3.11 -1.00
C THR A 141 0.09 4.09 -1.43
N TRP A 142 0.31 5.15 -0.64
CA TRP A 142 1.45 6.06 -0.72
C TRP A 142 2.82 5.36 -0.62
N TYR A 143 2.87 4.12 -0.13
CA TYR A 143 4.09 3.32 -0.13
C TYR A 143 4.59 2.98 -1.54
N GLY A 144 3.76 3.14 -2.58
CA GLY A 144 4.16 3.01 -3.97
C GLY A 144 5.42 3.83 -4.32
N ARG A 145 5.61 5.02 -3.73
CA ARG A 145 6.77 5.88 -3.93
C ARG A 145 8.09 5.22 -3.55
N VAL A 146 8.11 4.55 -2.41
CA VAL A 146 9.30 3.89 -1.85
C VAL A 146 9.41 2.42 -2.27
N LEU A 147 8.42 1.91 -3.00
CA LEU A 147 8.35 0.55 -3.54
C LEU A 147 8.48 0.54 -5.07
N VAL A 148 7.34 0.46 -5.79
CA VAL A 148 7.33 0.30 -7.25
C VAL A 148 7.96 1.48 -7.97
N GLU A 149 7.72 2.72 -7.53
CA GLU A 149 8.30 3.88 -8.20
C GLU A 149 9.82 3.97 -8.01
N ARG A 150 10.33 3.54 -6.85
CA ARG A 150 11.77 3.39 -6.59
C ARG A 150 12.40 2.33 -7.50
N VAL A 151 11.80 1.13 -7.58
CA VAL A 151 12.39 -0.02 -8.30
C VAL A 151 12.26 0.11 -9.83
N GLU A 152 11.19 0.74 -10.31
CA GLU A 152 10.96 0.98 -11.74
C GLU A 152 11.54 2.32 -12.23
N GLY A 153 12.01 3.19 -11.33
CA GLY A 153 12.58 4.49 -11.69
C GLY A 153 11.53 5.53 -12.10
N PHE A 154 10.29 5.40 -11.62
CA PHE A 154 9.24 6.41 -11.81
C PHE A 154 9.37 7.60 -10.85
N ALA A 155 10.22 7.48 -9.83
CA ALA A 155 10.64 8.56 -8.96
C ALA A 155 12.17 8.65 -8.96
N SER A 156 12.70 9.87 -9.01
CA SER A 156 14.14 10.12 -8.82
C SER A 156 14.57 9.80 -7.39
N VAL A 157 15.87 9.56 -7.20
CA VAL A 157 16.45 9.27 -5.86
C VAL A 157 16.05 10.29 -4.80
N PRO A 158 16.15 11.61 -5.05
CA PRO A 158 15.70 12.59 -4.06
C PRO A 158 14.19 12.53 -3.76
N GLU A 159 13.36 12.16 -4.73
CA GLU A 159 11.91 12.09 -4.54
C GLU A 159 11.48 10.93 -3.65
N TRP A 160 12.01 9.73 -3.86
CA TRP A 160 11.62 8.60 -3.02
C TRP A 160 12.40 8.54 -1.70
N ASP A 161 13.61 9.11 -1.61
CA ASP A 161 14.34 9.14 -0.34
C ASP A 161 13.77 10.13 0.67
N ARG A 162 13.27 11.29 0.23
CA ARG A 162 12.53 12.22 1.10
C ARG A 162 11.17 11.70 1.52
N ALA A 163 10.55 10.85 0.67
CA ALA A 163 9.21 10.34 0.89
C ALA A 163 9.06 9.52 2.18
N TYR A 164 10.12 8.87 2.67
CA TYR A 164 10.06 8.17 3.97
C TYR A 164 9.66 9.11 5.12
N GLY A 165 10.26 10.31 5.16
CA GLY A 165 9.95 11.32 6.18
C GLY A 165 8.56 11.93 5.97
N GLU A 166 8.20 12.21 4.71
CA GLU A 166 6.88 12.74 4.36
C GLU A 166 5.75 11.76 4.70
N ILE A 167 5.97 10.46 4.48
CA ILE A 167 5.02 9.39 4.84
C ILE A 167 4.89 9.29 6.36
N ALA A 168 6.01 9.29 7.09
CA ALA A 168 5.97 9.24 8.55
C ALA A 168 5.20 10.44 9.13
N GLU A 169 5.44 11.63 8.61
CA GLU A 169 4.74 12.85 9.02
C GLU A 169 3.25 12.82 8.63
N PHE A 170 2.93 12.35 7.43
CA PHE A 170 1.55 12.14 7.00
C PHE A 170 0.80 11.20 7.94
N GLU A 171 1.37 10.04 8.25
CA GLU A 171 0.75 9.05 9.13
C GLU A 171 0.61 9.58 10.56
N ARG A 172 1.60 10.34 11.04
CA ARG A 172 1.53 11.02 12.33
C ARG A 172 0.35 12.00 12.39
N GLN A 173 0.15 12.83 11.36
CA GLN A 173 -1.01 13.73 11.30
C GLN A 173 -2.34 12.99 11.38
N LEU A 174 -2.45 11.79 10.77
CA LEU A 174 -3.65 10.96 10.88
C LEU A 174 -3.84 10.44 12.31
N THR A 175 -2.79 9.90 12.91
CA THR A 175 -2.89 9.33 14.26
C THR A 175 -3.08 10.39 15.34
N ASP A 176 -2.46 11.56 15.20
CA ASP A 176 -2.61 12.70 16.12
C ASP A 176 -4.02 13.28 16.06
N HIS A 177 -4.69 13.18 14.91
CA HIS A 177 -6.12 13.50 14.76
C HIS A 177 -7.04 12.44 15.43
N GLY A 178 -6.50 11.32 15.89
CA GLY A 178 -7.27 10.22 16.48
C GLY A 178 -7.72 9.16 15.47
N MET A 179 -7.17 9.15 14.25
CA MET A 179 -7.50 8.09 13.29
C MET A 179 -6.84 6.77 13.66
N ALA A 180 -7.60 5.68 13.55
CA ALA A 180 -7.08 4.33 13.64
C ALA A 180 -6.38 3.95 12.33
N LEU A 181 -5.04 3.89 12.33
CA LEU A 181 -4.24 3.50 11.16
C LEU A 181 -3.72 2.05 11.30
N GLY A 182 -4.10 1.19 10.36
CA GLY A 182 -3.60 -0.18 10.24
C GLY A 182 -2.81 -0.35 8.95
N LYS A 183 -1.56 -0.83 9.03
CA LYS A 183 -0.67 -1.03 7.88
C LYS A 183 -0.30 -2.50 7.77
N PHE A 184 -0.48 -3.09 6.60
CA PHE A 184 -0.33 -4.53 6.38
C PHE A 184 0.66 -4.79 5.26
N TRP A 185 1.70 -5.57 5.54
CA TRP A 185 2.57 -6.13 4.50
C TRP A 185 2.34 -7.64 4.43
N ILE A 186 1.76 -8.14 3.35
CA ILE A 186 1.54 -9.58 3.17
C ILE A 186 2.80 -10.21 2.56
N HIS A 187 3.58 -10.90 3.41
CA HIS A 187 4.83 -11.53 3.03
C HIS A 187 4.62 -12.98 2.59
N ILE A 188 5.20 -13.37 1.46
CA ILE A 188 5.19 -14.75 0.94
C ILE A 188 6.58 -15.10 0.46
N SER A 189 6.91 -16.40 0.45
CA SER A 189 8.19 -16.87 -0.08
C SER A 189 8.25 -16.73 -1.60
N PRO A 190 9.46 -16.62 -2.19
CA PRO A 190 9.63 -16.63 -3.63
C PRO A 190 9.01 -17.88 -4.30
N ASP A 191 9.06 -19.03 -3.63
CA ASP A 191 8.47 -20.27 -4.15
C ASP A 191 6.94 -20.24 -4.12
N GLU A 192 6.36 -19.69 -3.05
CA GLU A 192 4.92 -19.51 -2.95
C GLU A 192 4.40 -18.56 -4.03
N GLN A 193 5.13 -17.47 -4.29
CA GLN A 193 4.79 -16.54 -5.36
C GLN A 193 4.77 -17.25 -6.71
N LEU A 194 5.83 -18.03 -7.02
CA LEU A 194 5.93 -18.77 -8.28
C LEU A 194 4.79 -19.79 -8.43
N ARG A 195 4.48 -20.52 -7.35
CA ARG A 195 3.35 -21.46 -7.31
C ARG A 195 2.05 -20.76 -7.67
N ARG A 196 1.77 -19.61 -7.07
CA ARG A 196 0.55 -18.83 -7.31
C ARG A 196 0.51 -18.22 -8.71
N PHE A 197 1.64 -17.83 -9.29
CA PHE A 197 1.71 -17.35 -10.67
C PHE A 197 1.30 -18.46 -11.64
N ARG A 198 1.93 -19.64 -11.53
CA ARG A 198 1.59 -20.82 -12.34
C ARG A 198 0.13 -21.26 -12.17
N GLU A 199 -0.42 -21.16 -10.96
CA GLU A 199 -1.83 -21.44 -10.70
C GLU A 199 -2.76 -20.47 -11.46
N ARG A 200 -2.43 -19.17 -11.49
CA ARG A 200 -3.22 -18.14 -12.19
C ARG A 200 -3.23 -18.32 -13.70
N GLU A 201 -2.13 -18.78 -14.30
CA GLU A 201 -2.06 -19.09 -15.74
C GLU A 201 -2.95 -20.27 -16.11
N ARG A 202 -3.03 -21.28 -15.23
CA ARG A 202 -3.82 -22.50 -15.47
C ARG A 202 -5.31 -22.28 -15.29
N VAL A 203 -5.73 -21.51 -14.29
CA VAL A 203 -7.14 -21.32 -13.94
C VAL A 203 -7.76 -20.19 -14.77
N VAL A 204 -8.69 -20.53 -15.67
CA VAL A 204 -9.30 -19.62 -16.66
C VAL A 204 -9.75 -18.28 -16.05
N TRP A 205 -10.53 -18.31 -14.97
CA TRP A 205 -11.04 -17.09 -14.33
C TRP A 205 -10.02 -16.34 -13.47
N LYS A 206 -8.77 -16.82 -13.36
CA LYS A 206 -7.67 -16.13 -12.68
C LYS A 206 -6.63 -15.57 -13.66
N ARG A 207 -6.70 -15.91 -14.95
CA ARG A 207 -5.72 -15.48 -15.97
C ARG A 207 -5.60 -13.96 -16.07
N HIS A 208 -6.70 -13.22 -15.91
CA HIS A 208 -6.69 -11.75 -15.89
C HIS A 208 -5.87 -11.14 -14.73
N LYS A 209 -5.39 -11.96 -13.77
CA LYS A 209 -4.60 -11.54 -12.61
C LYS A 209 -3.10 -11.82 -12.76
N ILE A 210 -2.63 -12.20 -13.94
CA ILE A 210 -1.21 -12.34 -14.23
C ILE A 210 -0.89 -11.66 -15.56
N THR A 211 0.17 -10.85 -15.56
CA THR A 211 0.66 -10.12 -16.74
C THR A 211 2.17 -10.34 -16.91
N ASP A 212 2.71 -9.95 -18.06
CA ASP A 212 4.17 -9.96 -18.30
C ASP A 212 4.93 -9.07 -17.31
N GLU A 213 4.27 -8.03 -16.79
CA GLU A 213 4.80 -7.16 -15.76
C GLU A 213 5.02 -7.91 -14.45
N ASP A 214 4.12 -8.80 -14.04
CA ASP A 214 4.30 -9.61 -12.82
C ASP A 214 5.58 -10.48 -12.90
N TRP A 215 5.83 -11.08 -14.07
CA TRP A 215 7.03 -11.88 -14.32
C TRP A 215 8.31 -11.05 -14.33
N ARG A 216 8.25 -9.83 -14.89
CA ARG A 216 9.36 -8.86 -14.83
C ARG A 216 9.63 -8.41 -13.39
N ASN A 217 8.61 -8.09 -12.60
CA ASN A 217 8.74 -7.69 -11.20
C ASN A 217 9.41 -8.78 -10.37
N ARG A 218 9.07 -10.05 -10.63
CA ARG A 218 9.73 -11.19 -9.99
C ARG A 218 11.24 -11.24 -10.25
N LYS A 219 11.69 -10.91 -11.47
CA LYS A 219 13.14 -10.86 -11.77
C LYS A 219 13.86 -9.76 -10.98
N LYS A 220 13.15 -8.73 -10.54
CA LYS A 220 13.65 -7.64 -9.69
C LYS A 220 13.45 -7.90 -8.19
N GLN A 221 13.18 -9.15 -7.78
CA GLN A 221 12.91 -9.47 -6.37
C GLN A 221 13.97 -8.95 -5.39
N PRO A 222 15.29 -9.00 -5.67
CA PRO A 222 16.29 -8.45 -4.74
C PRO A 222 16.11 -6.95 -4.50
N ALA A 223 15.85 -6.17 -5.55
CA ALA A 223 15.64 -4.72 -5.45
C ALA A 223 14.34 -4.39 -4.71
N TYR A 224 13.26 -5.13 -4.98
CA TYR A 224 12.02 -4.98 -4.21
C TYR A 224 12.19 -5.38 -2.75
N ARG A 225 12.94 -6.45 -2.47
CA ARG A 225 13.21 -6.89 -1.10
C ARG A 225 13.93 -5.80 -0.31
N GLU A 226 14.95 -5.19 -0.89
CA GLU A 226 15.66 -4.05 -0.28
C GLU A 226 14.71 -2.87 -0.01
N ALA A 227 13.88 -2.50 -0.99
CA ALA A 227 12.91 -1.42 -0.86
C ALA A 227 11.88 -1.69 0.25
N VAL A 228 11.41 -2.93 0.38
CA VAL A 228 10.45 -3.35 1.41
C VAL A 228 11.08 -3.35 2.79
N GLU A 229 12.27 -3.93 2.97
CA GLU A 229 12.97 -3.94 4.26
C GLU A 229 13.17 -2.51 4.76
N GLU A 230 13.60 -1.62 3.87
CA GLU A 230 13.79 -0.24 4.26
C GLU A 230 12.49 0.49 4.57
N MET A 231 11.42 0.25 3.81
CA MET A 231 10.08 0.78 4.11
C MET A 231 9.60 0.32 5.49
N LEU A 232 9.76 -0.97 5.80
CA LEU A 232 9.38 -1.53 7.10
C LEU A 232 10.22 -0.92 8.24
N GLN A 233 11.50 -0.60 8.00
CA GLN A 233 12.37 0.01 9.01
C GLN A 233 12.12 1.52 9.19
N ARG A 234 12.04 2.29 8.09
CA ARG A 234 11.98 3.76 8.12
C ARG A 234 10.57 4.32 8.28
N CYS A 235 9.55 3.52 7.99
CA CYS A 235 8.14 3.91 8.19
C CYS A 235 7.50 3.11 9.33
N GLU A 236 8.29 2.53 10.24
CA GLU A 236 7.76 2.00 11.50
C GLU A 236 7.47 3.16 12.47
N ALA A 237 6.32 3.10 13.15
CA ALA A 237 5.92 4.11 14.12
C ALA A 237 5.11 3.47 15.26
N PRO A 238 5.33 3.82 16.54
CA PRO A 238 4.56 3.27 17.65
C PRO A 238 3.04 3.51 17.54
N SER A 239 2.63 4.64 16.96
CA SER A 239 1.21 4.97 16.74
C SER A 239 0.57 4.14 15.62
N ALA A 240 1.37 3.73 14.62
CA ALA A 240 0.93 2.97 13.46
C ALA A 240 1.99 1.93 13.06
N PRO A 241 2.21 0.86 13.84
CA PRO A 241 3.20 -0.16 13.53
C PRO A 241 2.79 -0.98 12.30
N TRP A 242 3.79 -1.48 11.57
CA TRP A 242 3.55 -2.44 10.51
C TRP A 242 3.08 -3.78 11.05
N THR A 243 2.03 -4.33 10.44
CA THR A 243 1.65 -5.74 10.60
C THR A 243 2.22 -6.53 9.43
N VAL A 244 3.33 -7.22 9.67
CA VAL A 244 3.95 -8.12 8.70
C VAL A 244 3.26 -9.49 8.79
N VAL A 245 2.52 -9.85 7.74
CA VAL A 245 1.59 -11.00 7.73
C VAL A 245 2.25 -12.20 7.06
N ALA A 246 2.23 -13.36 7.72
CA ALA A 246 2.68 -14.62 7.15
C ALA A 246 1.68 -15.11 6.09
N GLY A 247 1.96 -14.77 4.83
CA GLY A 247 1.02 -14.87 3.72
C GLY A 247 1.00 -16.22 3.00
N ASN A 248 1.90 -17.15 3.33
CA ASN A 248 2.05 -18.42 2.60
C ASN A 248 0.77 -19.25 2.66
N ASP A 249 0.17 -19.37 3.84
CA ASP A 249 -1.19 -19.88 4.00
C ASP A 249 -2.21 -18.75 4.03
N LYS A 250 -3.15 -18.77 3.08
CA LYS A 250 -4.14 -17.71 2.94
C LYS A 250 -5.13 -17.70 4.10
N ARG A 251 -5.43 -18.84 4.73
CA ARG A 251 -6.37 -18.93 5.85
C ARG A 251 -5.79 -18.24 7.06
N PHE A 252 -4.56 -18.62 7.43
CA PHE A 252 -3.78 -17.97 8.48
C PHE A 252 -3.66 -16.46 8.27
N ALA A 253 -3.21 -16.04 7.08
CA ALA A 253 -3.01 -14.62 6.77
C ALA A 253 -4.30 -13.78 6.95
N ARG A 254 -5.46 -14.31 6.55
CA ARG A 254 -6.75 -13.60 6.69
C ARG A 254 -7.15 -13.44 8.15
N VAL A 255 -6.97 -14.48 8.96
CA VAL A 255 -7.27 -14.44 10.40
C VAL A 255 -6.34 -13.47 11.11
N GLN A 256 -5.04 -13.50 10.81
CA GLN A 256 -4.06 -12.55 11.35
C GLN A 256 -4.44 -11.10 11.01
N ILE A 257 -4.85 -10.83 9.76
CA ILE A 257 -5.30 -9.50 9.33
C ILE A 257 -6.57 -9.08 10.07
N LEU A 258 -7.62 -9.91 10.11
CA LEU A 258 -8.88 -9.56 10.79
C LEU A 258 -8.64 -9.26 12.28
N ARG A 259 -7.83 -10.08 12.94
CA ARG A 259 -7.44 -9.88 14.33
C ARG A 259 -6.72 -8.55 14.53
N ALA A 260 -5.72 -8.27 13.70
CA ALA A 260 -4.97 -7.02 13.77
C ALA A 260 -5.83 -5.77 13.50
N VAL A 261 -6.81 -5.85 12.58
CA VAL A 261 -7.79 -4.78 12.35
C VAL A 261 -8.68 -4.58 13.59
N ALA A 262 -9.23 -5.66 14.13
CA ALA A 262 -10.07 -5.60 15.33
C ALA A 262 -9.29 -5.02 16.53
N ASP A 263 -8.05 -5.45 16.73
CA ASP A 263 -7.20 -4.94 17.81
C ASP A 263 -6.83 -3.46 17.60
N ARG A 264 -6.67 -3.01 16.35
CA ARG A 264 -6.43 -1.60 16.02
C ARG A 264 -7.63 -0.74 16.38
N LEU A 265 -8.83 -1.17 16.01
CA LEU A 265 -10.08 -0.46 16.35
C LEU A 265 -10.31 -0.44 17.85
N ALA A 266 -10.12 -1.58 18.53
CA ALA A 266 -10.27 -1.68 19.98
C ALA A 266 -9.36 -0.68 20.70
N ARG A 267 -8.06 -0.64 20.35
CA ARG A 267 -7.12 0.33 20.94
C ARG A 267 -7.49 1.78 20.68
N ALA A 268 -8.04 2.09 19.52
CA ALA A 268 -8.45 3.46 19.20
C ALA A 268 -9.71 3.90 19.94
N LEU A 269 -10.49 2.95 20.46
CA LEU A 269 -11.72 3.21 21.22
C LEU A 269 -11.49 3.34 22.73
N GLY A 270 -10.30 3.00 23.23
CA GLY A 270 -9.98 2.95 24.67
C GLY A 270 -10.28 1.58 25.26
#